data_AF-A0A3D2IH09-F1
#
_entry.id   AF-A0A3D2IH09-F1
#
_cell.length_a   1.000
_cell.length_b   1.000
_cell.length_c   1.000
_cell.angle_alpha   90.00
_cell.angle_beta   90.00
_cell.angle_gamma   90.00
#
_symmetry.space_group_name_H-M   'P 1'
#
loop_
_entity.id
_entity.type
_entity.pdbx_description
1 polymer ?
#
loop_
_entity_poly.entity_id
_entity_poly.type
_entity_poly.pdbx_seq_one_letter_code
_entity_poly.pdbx_strand_id
1 'polypeptide(L)'
;NKVELTIEVLEELREFCEVEIEKDYCLIALIGNSLTKTAGISGKLFNKLKDYNIRMVCHGASENNICFLANESDGESIVKLLHKEFIEL
;
A
#
# COMPACT_ATOMS: atom_id res chain seq x y z
N ASN A 1 -10.76 17.35 -0.55
CA ASN A 1 -10.88 17.05 0.89
C ASN A 1 -9.59 16.42 1.41
N LYS A 2 -8.56 17.23 1.70
CA LYS A 2 -7.46 16.78 2.55
C LYS A 2 -7.84 17.17 3.98
N VAL A 3 -8.07 16.19 4.83
CA VAL A 3 -8.13 16.43 6.29
C VAL A 3 -6.67 16.61 6.70
N GLU A 4 -6.30 17.82 7.12
CA GLU A 4 -4.96 18.07 7.66
C GLU A 4 -4.93 17.70 9.14
N LEU A 5 -3.87 17.03 9.57
CA LEU A 5 -3.60 16.73 10.97
C LEU A 5 -3.32 18.03 11.72
N THR A 6 -4.13 18.34 12.73
CA THR A 6 -3.92 19.54 13.56
C THR A 6 -2.90 19.28 14.67
N ILE A 7 -2.35 20.36 15.22
CA ILE A 7 -1.40 20.28 16.33
C ILE A 7 -2.08 19.68 17.56
N GLU A 8 -3.34 20.01 17.84
CA GLU A 8 -4.05 19.49 19.01
C GLU A 8 -4.14 17.96 18.99
N VAL A 9 -4.43 17.35 17.83
CA VAL A 9 -4.48 15.89 17.67
C VAL A 9 -3.10 15.25 17.91
N LEU A 10 -2.03 15.91 17.45
CA LEU A 10 -0.68 15.40 17.64
C LEU A 10 -0.24 15.47 19.10
N GLU A 11 -0.62 16.52 19.82
CA GLU A 11 -0.35 16.66 21.26
C GLU A 11 -1.07 15.58 22.07
N GLU A 12 -2.35 15.34 21.79
CA GLU A 12 -3.13 14.30 22.47
C GLU A 12 -2.54 12.90 22.24
N LEU A 13 -2.17 12.54 21.01
CA LEU A 13 -1.55 11.24 20.72
C LEU A 13 -0.18 11.07 21.39
N ARG A 14 0.57 12.17 21.54
CA ARG A 14 1.90 12.18 22.18
C ARG A 14 1.87 11.92 23.68
N GLU A 15 0.72 12.05 24.33
CA GLU A 15 0.56 11.61 25.72
C GLU A 15 0.66 10.08 25.86
N PHE A 16 0.40 9.33 24.78
CA PHE A 16 0.35 7.85 24.79
C PHE A 16 1.54 7.19 24.08
N CYS A 17 2.09 7.83 23.04
CA CYS A 17 3.18 7.25 22.25
C CYS A 17 4.01 8.29 21.50
N GLU A 18 5.16 7.89 20.97
CA GLU A 18 5.89 8.68 20.00
C GLU A 18 5.15 8.70 18.66
N VAL A 19 5.01 9.88 18.07
CA VAL A 19 4.26 10.09 16.82
C VAL A 19 5.19 10.63 15.75
N GLU A 20 5.33 9.88 14.66
CA GLU A 20 6.05 10.26 13.45
C GLU A 20 5.07 10.49 12.29
N ILE A 21 5.33 11.52 11.49
CA ILE A 21 4.52 11.84 10.31
C ILE A 21 5.37 11.62 9.07
N GLU A 22 4.89 10.71 8.23
CA GLU A 22 5.49 10.36 6.96
C GLU A 22 4.56 10.81 5.82
N LYS A 23 5.15 11.42 4.78
CA LYS A 23 4.44 11.98 3.61
C LYS A 23 5.01 11.40 2.32
N ASP A 24 4.42 11.80 1.20
CA ASP A 24 4.90 11.49 -0.15
C ASP A 24 4.85 9.99 -0.48
N TYR A 25 3.80 9.32 0.01
CA TYR A 25 3.45 7.95 -0.31
C TYR A 25 2.11 7.88 -1.03
N CYS A 26 1.98 6.92 -1.95
CA CYS A 26 0.72 6.54 -2.55
C CYS A 26 0.26 5.17 -2.05
N LEU A 27 -1.05 5.01 -1.85
CA LEU A 27 -1.68 3.72 -1.59
C LEU A 27 -2.04 3.05 -2.91
N ILE A 28 -1.56 1.83 -3.11
CA ILE A 28 -1.90 0.98 -4.25
C ILE A 28 -2.63 -0.24 -3.71
N ALA A 29 -3.77 -0.58 -4.32
CA ALA A 29 -4.60 -1.71 -3.93
C ALA A 29 -4.84 -2.65 -5.12
N LEU A 30 -4.51 -3.92 -4.95
CA LEU A 30 -4.89 -5.01 -5.85
C LEU A 30 -6.21 -5.60 -5.34
N ILE A 31 -7.26 -5.43 -6.15
CA ILE A 31 -8.60 -5.93 -5.85
C ILE A 31 -8.89 -7.16 -6.70
N GLY A 32 -9.45 -8.19 -6.06
CA GLY A 32 -9.77 -9.45 -6.72
C GLY A 32 -10.59 -10.35 -5.81
N ASN A 33 -10.64 -11.65 -6.11
CA ASN A 33 -11.37 -12.64 -5.31
C ASN A 33 -10.41 -13.68 -4.72
N SER A 34 -10.65 -14.08 -3.47
CA SER A 34 -9.89 -15.16 -2.81
C SER A 34 -8.36 -14.97 -2.83
N LEU A 35 -7.89 -13.72 -2.74
CA LEU A 35 -6.48 -13.33 -2.76
C LEU A 35 -5.69 -13.91 -1.57
N THR A 36 -6.35 -14.15 -0.44
CA THR A 36 -5.74 -14.79 0.75
C THR A 36 -5.67 -16.31 0.67
N LYS A 37 -6.46 -16.92 -0.23
CA LYS A 37 -6.57 -18.38 -0.40
C LYS A 37 -5.89 -18.89 -1.65
N THR A 38 -5.62 -18.01 -2.62
CA THR A 38 -4.97 -18.38 -3.88
C THR A 38 -3.46 -18.36 -3.71
N ALA A 39 -2.86 -19.55 -3.71
CA ALA A 39 -1.41 -19.69 -3.63
C ALA A 39 -0.71 -18.98 -4.81
N GLY A 40 0.44 -18.34 -4.52
CA GLY A 40 1.30 -17.75 -5.53
C GLY A 40 0.99 -16.30 -5.92
N ILE A 41 -0.21 -15.75 -5.62
CA ILE A 41 -0.53 -14.36 -5.96
C ILE A 41 0.40 -13.38 -5.24
N SER A 42 0.52 -13.48 -3.91
CA SER A 42 1.37 -12.57 -3.13
C SER A 42 2.84 -12.69 -3.54
N GLY A 43 3.33 -13.92 -3.80
CA GLY A 43 4.69 -14.13 -4.29
C GLY A 43 4.93 -13.49 -5.66
N LYS A 44 3.98 -13.66 -6.59
CA LYS A 44 4.02 -13.05 -7.93
C LYS A 44 4.02 -11.52 -7.84
N LEU A 45 3.16 -10.95 -6.98
CA LEU A 45 3.07 -9.51 -6.73
C LEU A 45 4.40 -8.94 -6.23
N PHE A 46 4.93 -9.44 -5.12
CA PHE A 46 6.15 -8.88 -4.52
C PHE A 46 7.40 -9.14 -5.37
N ASN A 47 7.42 -10.21 -6.16
CA ASN A 47 8.51 -10.42 -7.13
C ASN A 47 8.53 -9.35 -8.23
N LYS A 48 7.37 -8.81 -8.64
CA LYS A 48 7.30 -7.70 -9.61
C LYS A 48 7.69 -6.37 -8.97
N LEU A 49 7.41 -6.21 -7.68
CA LEU A 49 7.73 -5.01 -6.93
C LEU A 49 9.17 -4.95 -6.41
N LYS A 50 10.02 -5.94 -6.73
CA LYS A 50 11.38 -6.10 -6.17
C LYS A 50 12.31 -4.89 -6.38
N ASP A 51 12.04 -4.08 -7.41
CA ASP A 51 12.85 -2.92 -7.79
C ASP A 51 12.30 -1.60 -7.18
N TYR A 52 11.27 -1.68 -6.32
CA TYR A 52 10.62 -0.56 -5.67
C TYR A 52 10.69 -0.66 -4.14
N ASN A 53 10.72 0.49 -3.47
CA ASN A 53 10.62 0.52 -2.01
C ASN A 53 9.15 0.40 -1.57
N ILE A 54 8.83 -0.67 -0.84
CA ILE A 54 7.48 -0.91 -0.30
C ILE A 54 7.48 -0.60 1.20
N ARG A 55 6.85 0.51 1.59
CA ARG A 55 6.88 1.05 2.96
C ARG A 55 5.97 0.32 3.93
N MET A 56 4.82 -0.17 3.44
CA MET A 56 3.79 -0.83 4.24
C MET A 56 3.06 -1.85 3.38
N VAL A 57 2.71 -2.99 3.96
CA VAL A 57 1.86 -4.01 3.33
C VAL A 57 0.71 -4.36 4.26
N CYS A 58 -0.50 -4.32 3.73
CA CYS A 58 -1.72 -4.75 4.39
C CYS A 58 -2.37 -5.89 3.59
N HIS A 59 -2.34 -7.08 4.19
CA HIS A 59 -2.90 -8.31 3.61
C HIS A 59 -3.48 -9.20 4.71
N GLY A 60 -4.57 -9.90 4.42
CA GLY A 60 -5.20 -10.87 5.34
C GLY A 60 -6.50 -10.39 6.00
N ALA A 61 -6.72 -9.08 6.12
CA ALA A 61 -7.97 -8.54 6.67
C ALA A 61 -9.18 -8.70 5.73
N SER A 62 -8.94 -8.80 4.41
CA SER A 62 -9.96 -9.07 3.40
C SER A 62 -9.43 -10.10 2.42
N GLU A 63 -10.30 -11.04 2.03
CA GLU A 63 -9.98 -12.01 0.98
C GLU A 63 -9.89 -11.37 -0.42
N ASN A 64 -10.31 -10.11 -0.55
CA ASN A 64 -10.46 -9.45 -1.84
C ASN A 64 -9.53 -8.25 -2.03
N ASN A 65 -8.64 -7.98 -1.06
CA ASN A 65 -7.75 -6.83 -1.11
C ASN A 65 -6.32 -7.18 -0.65
N ILE A 66 -5.35 -6.71 -1.42
CA ILE A 66 -3.97 -6.52 -0.98
C ILE A 66 -3.63 -5.07 -1.24
N CYS A 67 -3.28 -4.30 -0.22
CA CYS A 67 -2.82 -2.93 -0.43
C CYS A 67 -1.47 -2.66 0.21
N PHE A 68 -0.74 -1.71 -0.36
CA PHE A 68 0.59 -1.36 0.09
C PHE A 68 0.89 0.11 -0.18
N LEU A 69 1.84 0.66 0.56
CA LEU A 69 2.37 2.01 0.34
C LEU A 69 3.71 1.94 -0.41
N ALA A 70 3.86 2.80 -1.40
CA ALA A 70 5.10 3.05 -2.13
C ALA A 70 5.31 4.57 -2.24
N ASN A 71 6.53 5.00 -2.57
CA ASN A 71 6.78 6.42 -2.80
C ASN A 71 5.82 6.96 -3.88
N GLU A 72 5.31 8.17 -3.69
CA GLU A 72 4.35 8.78 -4.63
C GLU A 72 4.94 8.90 -6.04
N SER A 73 6.26 9.14 -6.15
CA SER A 73 7.00 9.17 -7.43
C SER A 73 6.99 7.85 -8.20
N ASP A 74 6.88 6.72 -7.50
CA ASP A 74 6.93 5.38 -8.10
C ASP A 74 5.53 4.90 -8.51
N GLY A 75 4.47 5.53 -7.97
CA GLY A 75 3.09 5.06 -8.02
C GLY A 75 2.59 4.75 -9.43
N GLU A 76 2.77 5.68 -10.38
CA GLU A 76 2.31 5.47 -11.76
C GLU A 76 3.03 4.31 -12.44
N SER A 77 4.34 4.17 -12.21
CA SER A 77 5.14 3.10 -12.80
C SER A 77 4.74 1.73 -12.25
N ILE A 78 4.49 1.63 -10.94
CA ILE A 78 4.01 0.42 -10.28
C ILE A 78 2.63 0.04 -10.80
N VAL A 79 1.70 1.00 -10.90
CA VAL A 79 0.35 0.73 -11.41
C VAL A 79 0.40 0.18 -12.83
N LYS A 80 1.19 0.79 -13.73
CA LYS A 80 1.37 0.28 -15.11
C LYS A 80 1.98 -1.12 -15.13
N LEU A 81 3.00 -1.37 -14.31
CA LEU A 81 3.64 -2.68 -14.21
C LEU A 81 2.65 -3.76 -13.76
N LEU A 82 1.85 -3.49 -12.72
CA LEU A 82 0.88 -4.45 -12.19
C LEU A 82 -0.31 -4.63 -13.13
N HIS A 83 -0.78 -3.56 -13.78
CA HIS A 83 -1.82 -3.64 -14.79
C HIS A 83 -1.39 -4.56 -15.94
N LYS A 84 -0.17 -4.39 -16.44
CA LYS A 84 0.41 -5.25 -17.46
C LYS A 84 0.51 -6.72 -17.02
N GLU A 85 0.82 -6.98 -15.76
CA GLU A 85 1.05 -8.34 -15.26
C GLU A 85 -0.24 -9.12 -14.95
N PHE A 86 -1.28 -8.42 -14.51
CA PHE A 86 -2.50 -9.05 -13.98
C PHE A 86 -3.74 -8.81 -14.82
N ILE A 87 -3.73 -7.86 -15.76
CA ILE A 87 -4.91 -7.48 -16.55
C ILE A 87 -4.66 -7.59 -18.04
N GLU A 88 -3.52 -7.10 -18.55
CA GLU A 88 -3.20 -7.20 -19.98
C GLU A 88 -2.74 -8.61 -20.38
N LEU A 89 -2.94 -8.95 -21.66
CA LEU A 89 -2.56 -10.22 -22.28
C LEU A 89 -1.12 -10.18 -22.80
#